data_AF-A0A101WVC8-F1
#
_entry.id   AF-A0A101WVC8-F1
#
_cell.length_a   1.000
_cell.length_b   1.000
_cell.length_c   1.000
_cell.angle_alpha   90.00
_cell.angle_beta   90.00
_cell.angle_gamma   90.00
#
_symmetry.space_group_name_H-M   'P 1'
#
loop_
_entity.id
_entity.type
_entity.pdbx_description
1 polymer ?
#
loop_
_entity_poly.entity_id
_entity_poly.type
_entity_poly.pdbx_seq_one_letter_code
_entity_poly.pdbx_strand_id
1 'polypeptide(L)'
;MVNEVAELTGAKNFDAELLWNLLGGNVRELGDLVIRYGWDVRRWLQDRVIDHVIQVLTGAAKQEGKLPTDVLERLIELARGNAKDLGLNDTAHPDAVMGYFGLLESDVIIYMRLPGTVYLSELPEEPWVGRWYAYQIPAYYWVVKAIIEKGSINVGVGDVLKNN
;
A
#
# COMPACT_ATOMS: atom_id res chain seq x y z
N MET A 1 -4.91 19.41 -8.07
CA MET A 1 -4.05 19.17 -6.89
C MET A 1 -2.57 18.92 -7.23
N VAL A 2 -2.15 17.77 -7.80
CA VAL A 2 -0.70 17.52 -8.08
C VAL A 2 -0.11 18.59 -9.01
N ASN A 3 -0.84 18.95 -10.08
CA ASN A 3 -0.43 19.99 -11.02
C ASN A 3 -0.30 21.37 -10.35
N GLU A 4 -1.20 21.74 -9.44
CA GLU A 4 -1.13 23.00 -8.68
C GLU A 4 0.11 23.04 -7.78
N VAL A 5 0.43 21.94 -7.10
CA VAL A 5 1.63 21.84 -6.26
C VAL A 5 2.91 21.89 -7.11
N ALA A 6 2.89 21.29 -8.29
CA ALA A 6 4.01 21.37 -9.23
C ALA A 6 4.25 22.80 -9.71
N GLU A 7 3.20 23.55 -10.07
CA GLU A 7 3.28 24.96 -10.46
C GLU A 7 3.88 25.81 -9.32
N LEU A 8 3.43 25.61 -8.08
CA LEU A 8 3.91 26.35 -6.91
C LEU A 8 5.36 26.06 -6.54
N THR A 9 5.84 24.84 -6.84
CA THR A 9 7.20 24.39 -6.47
C THR A 9 8.19 24.46 -7.64
N GLY A 10 7.72 24.81 -8.84
CA GLY A 10 8.53 24.87 -10.05
C GLY A 10 8.94 23.50 -10.59
N ALA A 11 8.25 22.42 -10.20
CA ALA A 11 8.53 21.07 -10.66
C ALA A 11 8.29 20.94 -12.16
N LYS A 12 9.17 20.20 -12.84
CA LYS A 12 9.09 19.92 -14.27
C LYS A 12 9.27 18.43 -14.50
N ASN A 13 8.65 17.90 -15.55
CA ASN A 13 8.79 16.50 -15.99
C ASN A 13 8.35 15.48 -14.92
N PHE A 14 7.19 15.68 -14.31
CA PHE A 14 6.55 14.68 -13.45
C PHE A 14 5.40 13.99 -14.17
N ASP A 15 5.10 12.76 -13.78
CA ASP A 15 3.98 11.98 -14.28
C ASP A 15 2.80 12.08 -13.29
N ALA A 16 1.80 12.88 -13.65
CA ALA A 16 0.65 13.14 -12.79
C ALA A 16 -0.23 11.90 -12.57
N GLU A 17 -0.33 11.04 -13.59
CA GLU A 17 -1.14 9.83 -13.53
C GLU A 17 -0.46 8.78 -12.64
N LEU A 18 0.84 8.57 -12.81
CA LEU A 18 1.63 7.74 -11.91
C LEU A 18 1.54 8.23 -10.46
N LEU A 19 1.66 9.53 -10.23
CA LEU A 19 1.55 10.09 -8.88
C LEU A 19 0.16 9.88 -8.28
N TRP A 20 -0.90 9.98 -9.08
CA TRP A 20 -2.24 9.66 -8.63
C TRP A 20 -2.35 8.18 -8.24
N ASN A 21 -1.84 7.27 -9.08
CA ASN A 21 -1.88 5.83 -8.85
C ASN A 21 -0.99 5.34 -7.70
N LEU A 22 -0.08 6.19 -7.19
CA LEU A 22 0.75 5.90 -6.02
C LEU A 22 0.25 6.59 -4.74
N LEU A 23 -0.24 7.83 -4.84
CA LEU A 23 -0.57 8.66 -3.68
C LEU A 23 -2.07 8.66 -3.36
N GLY A 24 -2.95 8.39 -4.32
CA GLY A 24 -4.41 8.37 -4.14
C GLY A 24 -4.97 9.70 -3.65
N GLY A 25 -4.30 10.81 -3.98
CA GLY A 25 -4.66 12.14 -3.48
C GLY A 25 -4.22 12.43 -2.03
N ASN A 26 -3.37 11.60 -1.42
CA ASN A 26 -2.85 11.87 -0.08
C ASN A 26 -1.88 13.06 -0.09
N VAL A 27 -2.37 14.22 0.35
CA VAL A 27 -1.61 15.48 0.42
C VAL A 27 -0.40 15.38 1.33
N ARG A 28 -0.46 14.57 2.40
CA ARG A 28 0.67 14.38 3.30
C ARG A 28 1.83 13.69 2.57
N GLU A 29 1.53 12.62 1.83
CA GLU A 29 2.55 11.91 1.05
C GLU A 29 3.08 12.76 -0.12
N LEU A 30 2.20 13.54 -0.78
CA LEU A 30 2.64 14.51 -1.77
C LEU A 30 3.60 15.54 -1.15
N GLY A 31 3.27 16.05 0.05
CA GLY A 31 4.14 16.96 0.78
C GLY A 31 5.49 16.33 1.14
N ASP A 32 5.50 15.07 1.55
CA ASP A 32 6.73 14.33 1.87
C ASP A 32 7.62 14.16 0.63
N LEU A 33 7.03 13.73 -0.50
CA LEU A 33 7.69 13.63 -1.80
C LEU A 33 8.31 14.97 -2.24
N VAL A 34 7.58 16.06 -2.08
CA VAL A 34 8.05 17.40 -2.48
C VAL A 34 9.16 17.88 -1.56
N ILE A 35 8.93 17.88 -0.25
CA ILE A 35 9.77 18.55 0.74
C ILE A 35 11.05 17.75 1.04
N ARG A 36 10.94 16.42 1.12
CA ARG A 36 12.07 15.55 1.52
C ARG A 36 12.77 14.89 0.35
N TYR A 37 12.06 14.64 -0.73
CA TYR A 37 12.58 13.90 -1.89
C TYR A 37 12.74 14.78 -3.14
N GLY A 38 12.29 16.04 -3.11
CA GLY A 38 12.48 16.96 -4.24
C GLY A 38 11.87 16.44 -5.54
N TRP A 39 10.70 15.80 -5.46
CA TRP A 39 10.02 15.14 -6.57
C TRP A 39 10.67 13.84 -7.08
N ASP A 40 11.68 13.29 -6.40
CA ASP A 40 12.23 11.96 -6.72
C ASP A 40 11.27 10.84 -6.28
N VAL A 41 10.34 10.49 -7.18
CA VAL A 41 9.33 9.45 -6.96
C VAL A 41 9.97 8.10 -6.67
N ARG A 42 11.07 7.76 -7.37
CA ARG A 42 11.71 6.45 -7.20
C ARG A 42 12.33 6.33 -5.81
N ARG A 43 13.00 7.37 -5.36
CA ARG A 43 13.60 7.41 -4.02
C ARG A 43 12.53 7.45 -2.93
N TRP A 44 11.48 8.26 -3.09
CA TRP A 44 10.34 8.26 -2.16
C TRP A 44 9.69 6.87 -2.07
N LEU A 45 9.44 6.23 -3.21
CA LEU A 45 8.82 4.91 -3.26
C LEU A 45 9.70 3.85 -2.58
N GLN A 46 11.01 3.92 -2.73
CA GLN A 46 11.94 3.03 -2.01
C GLN A 46 11.96 3.33 -0.51
N ASP A 47 12.39 4.54 -0.12
CA ASP A 47 12.75 4.90 1.25
C ASP A 47 11.52 5.00 2.17
N ARG A 48 10.35 5.39 1.64
CA ARG A 48 9.13 5.61 2.45
C ARG A 48 8.11 4.52 2.34
N VAL A 49 7.93 3.94 1.17
CA VAL A 49 6.82 3.01 0.93
C VAL A 49 7.30 1.56 1.02
N ILE A 50 8.26 1.16 0.18
CA ILE A 50 8.77 -0.21 0.12
C ILE A 50 9.41 -0.58 1.46
N ASP A 51 10.34 0.25 1.93
CA ASP A 51 11.06 -0.01 3.17
C ASP A 51 10.11 -0.06 4.39
N HIS A 52 9.07 0.78 4.43
CA HIS A 52 8.07 0.74 5.50
C HIS A 52 7.31 -0.59 5.50
N VAL A 53 6.77 -1.02 4.36
CA VAL A 53 6.04 -2.30 4.28
C VAL A 53 6.95 -3.48 4.64
N ILE A 54 8.21 -3.48 4.18
CA ILE A 54 9.18 -4.53 4.55
C ILE A 54 9.48 -4.49 6.05
N GLN A 55 9.63 -3.31 6.65
CA GLN A 55 9.82 -3.16 8.09
C GLN A 55 8.63 -3.68 8.89
N VAL A 56 7.40 -3.47 8.41
CA VAL A 56 6.19 -4.01 9.04
C VAL A 56 6.21 -5.55 9.03
N LEU A 57 6.47 -6.16 7.87
CA LEU A 57 6.49 -7.62 7.73
C LEU A 57 7.64 -8.27 8.52
N THR A 58 8.82 -7.66 8.50
CA THR A 58 10.01 -8.17 9.22
C THR A 58 9.95 -7.89 10.72
N GLY A 59 9.34 -6.76 11.12
CA GLY A 59 9.08 -6.42 12.52
C GLY A 59 8.13 -7.42 13.18
N ALA A 60 7.06 -7.81 12.49
CA ALA A 60 6.16 -8.87 12.94
C ALA A 60 6.90 -10.20 13.13
N ALA A 61 7.76 -10.59 12.18
CA ALA A 61 8.60 -11.79 12.30
C ALA A 61 9.49 -11.75 13.55
N LYS A 62 10.15 -10.61 13.80
CA LYS A 62 11.00 -10.43 14.98
C LYS A 62 10.21 -10.53 16.29
N GLN A 63 9.02 -9.94 16.36
CA GLN A 63 8.17 -10.01 17.56
C GLN A 63 7.66 -11.43 17.84
N GLU A 64 7.38 -12.21 16.77
CA GLU A 64 6.95 -13.60 16.88
C GLU A 64 8.13 -14.59 17.05
N GLY A 65 9.39 -14.13 16.99
CA GLY A 65 10.57 -15.00 17.03
C GLY A 65 10.73 -15.90 15.79
N LYS A 66 10.18 -15.46 14.65
CA LYS A 66 10.12 -16.18 13.38
C LYS A 66 11.05 -15.58 12.33
N LEU A 67 11.28 -16.33 11.26
CA LEU A 67 11.94 -15.81 10.07
C LEU A 67 10.97 -14.94 9.26
N PRO A 68 11.46 -13.93 8.52
CA PRO A 68 10.62 -13.16 7.62
C PRO A 68 9.87 -14.01 6.58
N THR A 69 10.44 -15.16 6.18
CA THR A 69 9.80 -16.13 5.28
C THR A 69 8.56 -16.75 5.88
N ASP A 70 8.56 -17.12 7.16
CA ASP A 70 7.42 -17.76 7.83
C ASP A 70 6.22 -16.81 7.89
N VAL A 71 6.52 -15.52 8.12
CA VAL A 71 5.51 -14.47 8.18
C VAL A 71 4.95 -14.13 6.80
N LEU A 72 5.79 -14.16 5.77
CA LEU A 72 5.35 -14.02 4.39
C LEU A 72 4.47 -15.18 3.95
N GLU A 73 4.86 -16.42 4.26
CA GLU A 73 4.06 -17.62 3.98
C GLU A 73 2.67 -17.50 4.62
N ARG A 74 2.61 -17.11 5.90
CA ARG A 74 1.35 -16.86 6.61
C ARG A 74 0.50 -15.77 5.94
N LEU A 75 1.10 -14.66 5.50
CA LEU A 75 0.39 -13.61 4.77
C LEU A 75 -0.22 -14.16 3.48
N ILE A 76 0.56 -14.91 2.69
CA ILE A 76 0.13 -15.48 1.41
C ILE A 76 -0.99 -16.52 1.62
N GLU A 77 -0.86 -17.39 2.61
CA GLU A 77 -1.87 -18.39 2.95
C GLU A 77 -3.19 -17.75 3.39
N LEU A 78 -3.10 -16.77 4.31
CA LEU A 78 -4.26 -15.99 4.77
C LEU A 78 -4.94 -15.28 3.60
N ALA A 79 -4.15 -14.57 2.79
CA ALA A 79 -4.63 -13.84 1.61
C ALA A 79 -5.36 -14.74 0.62
N ARG A 80 -4.81 -15.91 0.31
CA ARG A 80 -5.44 -16.90 -0.58
C ARG A 80 -6.73 -17.46 0.01
N GLY A 81 -6.74 -17.77 1.32
CA GLY A 81 -7.92 -18.27 2.01
C GLY A 81 -9.06 -17.27 1.97
N ASN A 82 -8.80 -16.04 2.42
CA ASN A 82 -9.78 -14.96 2.43
C ASN A 82 -10.25 -14.60 1.01
N ALA A 83 -9.34 -14.51 0.04
CA ALA A 83 -9.72 -14.22 -1.35
C ALA A 83 -10.68 -15.27 -1.89
N LYS A 84 -10.42 -16.56 -1.63
CA LYS A 84 -11.33 -17.65 -2.02
C LYS A 84 -12.68 -17.54 -1.32
N ASP A 85 -12.68 -17.33 -0.01
CA ASP A 85 -13.91 -17.29 0.80
C ASP A 85 -14.80 -16.08 0.46
N LEU A 86 -14.18 -14.97 0.04
CA LEU A 86 -14.85 -13.73 -0.36
C LEU A 86 -15.13 -13.65 -1.86
N GLY A 87 -14.66 -14.60 -2.67
CA GLY A 87 -14.81 -14.58 -4.13
C GLY A 87 -13.99 -13.48 -4.82
N LEU A 88 -12.85 -13.09 -4.24
CA LEU A 88 -11.94 -12.09 -4.78
C LEU A 88 -10.93 -12.73 -5.74
N ASN A 89 -10.64 -12.05 -6.84
CA ASN A 89 -9.64 -12.48 -7.82
C ASN A 89 -8.22 -11.98 -7.52
N ASP A 90 -8.09 -11.08 -6.55
CA ASP A 90 -6.82 -10.49 -6.15
C ASP A 90 -6.50 -10.82 -4.69
N THR A 91 -5.34 -11.44 -4.47
CA THR A 91 -4.87 -11.81 -3.12
C THR A 91 -4.23 -10.63 -2.38
N ALA A 92 -3.85 -9.56 -3.09
CA ALA A 92 -3.42 -8.32 -2.48
C ALA A 92 -4.58 -7.38 -2.11
N HIS A 93 -5.82 -7.74 -2.46
CA HIS A 93 -7.01 -6.98 -2.09
C HIS A 93 -7.02 -6.72 -0.57
N PRO A 94 -7.39 -5.52 -0.10
CA PRO A 94 -7.31 -5.18 1.32
C PRO A 94 -8.15 -6.10 2.23
N ASP A 95 -9.31 -6.55 1.75
CA ASP A 95 -10.11 -7.56 2.48
C ASP A 95 -9.53 -8.99 2.37
N ALA A 96 -8.65 -9.28 1.41
CA ALA A 96 -7.97 -10.57 1.35
C ALA A 96 -6.84 -10.64 2.39
N VAL A 97 -6.08 -9.56 2.57
CA VAL A 97 -5.02 -9.50 3.59
C VAL A 97 -5.54 -9.22 5.01
N MET A 98 -6.86 -9.18 5.20
CA MET A 98 -7.48 -8.96 6.50
C MET A 98 -7.05 -10.03 7.52
N GLY A 99 -6.83 -9.61 8.77
CA GLY A 99 -6.36 -10.49 9.83
C GLY A 99 -4.84 -10.59 9.96
N TYR A 100 -4.09 -10.00 9.02
CA TYR A 100 -2.68 -9.73 9.24
C TYR A 100 -2.52 -8.41 10.02
N PHE A 101 -2.50 -8.50 11.35
CA PHE A 101 -2.56 -7.34 12.25
C PHE A 101 -1.41 -6.35 12.07
N GLY A 102 -0.21 -6.80 11.68
CA GLY A 102 0.92 -5.90 11.46
C GLY A 102 0.65 -4.80 10.43
N LEU A 103 -0.13 -5.10 9.37
CA LEU A 103 -0.51 -4.11 8.36
C LEU A 103 -1.50 -3.07 8.92
N LEU A 104 -2.38 -3.48 9.83
CA LEU A 104 -3.36 -2.59 10.47
C LEU A 104 -2.71 -1.73 11.55
N GLU A 105 -1.89 -2.32 12.43
CA GLU A 105 -1.21 -1.63 13.54
C GLU A 105 -0.16 -0.62 13.06
N SER A 106 0.33 -0.78 11.83
CA SER A 106 1.35 0.08 11.22
C SER A 106 0.80 1.04 10.16
N ASP A 107 -0.52 1.27 10.16
CA ASP A 107 -1.24 2.17 9.26
C ASP A 107 -1.03 1.88 7.76
N VAL A 108 -0.73 0.62 7.39
CA VAL A 108 -0.64 0.21 5.98
C VAL A 108 -2.03 0.01 5.40
N ILE A 109 -2.91 -0.65 6.16
CA ILE A 109 -4.35 -0.75 5.88
C ILE A 109 -5.15 -0.09 6.99
N ILE A 110 -6.35 0.39 6.67
CA ILE A 110 -7.29 1.02 7.60
C ILE A 110 -8.65 0.32 7.54
N TYR A 111 -9.33 0.26 8.67
CA TYR A 111 -10.71 -0.22 8.74
C TYR A 111 -11.69 0.89 8.34
N MET A 112 -12.57 0.61 7.38
CA MET A 112 -13.47 1.60 6.80
C MET A 112 -14.86 1.64 7.43
N ARG A 113 -15.32 0.54 8.04
CA ARG A 113 -16.69 0.41 8.55
C ARG A 113 -16.80 0.65 10.05
N LEU A 114 -16.40 1.83 10.50
CA LEU A 114 -16.53 2.20 11.92
C LEU A 114 -17.99 2.07 12.40
N PRO A 115 -18.26 1.35 13.51
CA PRO A 115 -19.62 1.21 14.04
C PRO A 115 -20.29 2.58 14.23
N GLY A 116 -21.53 2.70 13.74
CA GLY A 116 -22.32 3.94 13.85
C GLY A 116 -22.00 5.00 12.79
N THR A 117 -21.13 4.71 11.81
CA THR A 117 -20.86 5.63 10.69
C THR A 117 -21.66 5.27 9.45
N VAL A 118 -22.07 6.29 8.70
CA VAL A 118 -22.68 6.18 7.38
C VAL A 118 -21.75 6.91 6.42
N TYR A 119 -21.43 6.28 5.29
CA TYR A 119 -20.63 6.94 4.26
C TYR A 119 -21.39 8.14 3.69
N LEU A 120 -20.69 9.27 3.52
CA LEU A 120 -21.24 10.49 2.94
C LEU A 120 -21.48 10.35 1.42
N SER A 121 -20.84 9.35 0.81
CA SER A 121 -20.91 9.03 -0.60
C SER A 121 -20.68 7.52 -0.77
N GLU A 122 -20.89 7.02 -1.99
CA GLU A 122 -20.40 5.70 -2.37
C GLU A 122 -18.88 5.65 -2.23
N LEU A 123 -18.37 4.46 -1.87
CA LEU A 123 -16.94 4.22 -1.82
C LEU A 123 -16.39 4.08 -3.24
N PRO A 124 -15.17 4.56 -3.50
CA PRO A 124 -14.56 4.39 -4.81
C PRO A 124 -14.26 2.91 -5.09
N GLU A 125 -14.43 2.49 -6.34
CA GLU A 125 -14.19 1.11 -6.81
C GLU A 125 -12.73 0.90 -7.23
N GLU A 126 -11.79 1.28 -6.36
CA GLU A 126 -10.35 1.15 -6.63
C GLU A 126 -9.80 -0.19 -6.11
N PRO A 127 -8.76 -0.79 -6.74
CA PRO A 127 -8.20 -2.07 -6.31
C PRO A 127 -7.68 -2.11 -4.86
N TRP A 128 -7.26 -0.94 -4.35
CA TRP A 128 -6.75 -0.76 -2.99
C TRP A 128 -7.85 -0.41 -1.97
N VAL A 129 -9.12 -0.40 -2.37
CA VAL A 129 -10.29 -0.11 -1.52
C VAL A 129 -11.23 -1.31 -1.51
N GLY A 130 -11.42 -1.89 -0.33
CA GLY A 130 -12.32 -3.02 -0.11
C GLY A 130 -13.60 -2.61 0.60
N ARG A 131 -14.39 -3.61 0.95
CA ARG A 131 -15.65 -3.44 1.68
C ARG A 131 -15.41 -3.10 3.15
N TRP A 132 -14.37 -3.68 3.75
CA TRP A 132 -14.05 -3.56 5.17
C TRP A 132 -12.76 -2.80 5.40
N TYR A 133 -11.77 -3.00 4.55
CA TYR A 133 -10.45 -2.37 4.66
C TYR A 133 -10.06 -1.64 3.38
N ALA A 134 -9.20 -0.64 3.51
CA ALA A 134 -8.49 -0.04 2.38
C ALA A 134 -7.01 0.14 2.74
N TYR A 135 -6.15 0.19 1.74
CA TYR A 135 -4.79 0.68 1.95
C TYR A 135 -4.82 2.19 2.20
N GLN A 136 -3.99 2.67 3.12
CA GLN A 136 -3.95 4.09 3.47
C GLN A 136 -3.48 4.96 2.29
N ILE A 137 -2.61 4.40 1.44
CA ILE A 137 -2.24 4.94 0.13
C ILE A 137 -2.14 3.81 -0.92
N PRO A 138 -2.40 4.10 -2.20
CA PRO A 138 -2.30 3.10 -3.28
C PRO A 138 -0.92 2.43 -3.38
N ALA A 139 0.17 3.16 -3.11
CA ALA A 139 1.52 2.60 -3.19
C ALA A 139 1.72 1.38 -2.28
N TYR A 140 1.07 1.32 -1.11
CA TYR A 140 1.15 0.15 -0.24
C TYR A 140 0.49 -1.09 -0.86
N TYR A 141 -0.64 -0.93 -1.55
CA TYR A 141 -1.27 -2.01 -2.30
C TYR A 141 -0.31 -2.60 -3.34
N TRP A 142 0.35 -1.74 -4.13
CA TRP A 142 1.29 -2.18 -5.16
C TRP A 142 2.51 -2.90 -4.57
N VAL A 143 2.99 -2.48 -3.41
CA VAL A 143 4.09 -3.17 -2.71
C VAL A 143 3.64 -4.54 -2.22
N VAL A 144 2.50 -4.65 -1.53
CA VAL A 144 1.99 -5.93 -1.03
C VAL A 144 1.70 -6.88 -2.19
N LYS A 145 1.13 -6.37 -3.29
CA LYS A 145 0.91 -7.14 -4.52
C LYS A 145 2.22 -7.69 -5.09
N ALA A 146 3.23 -6.84 -5.26
CA ALA A 146 4.55 -7.27 -5.74
C ALA A 146 5.17 -8.34 -4.82
N ILE A 147 5.03 -8.20 -3.49
CA ILE A 147 5.54 -9.17 -2.51
C ILE A 147 4.84 -10.52 -2.65
N ILE A 148 3.51 -10.53 -2.72
CA ILE A 148 2.70 -11.76 -2.82
C ILE A 148 2.95 -12.46 -4.16
N GLU A 149 2.96 -11.72 -5.27
CA GLU A 149 3.21 -12.29 -6.61
C GLU A 149 4.63 -12.82 -6.76
N LYS A 150 5.62 -12.12 -6.21
CA LYS A 150 7.02 -12.56 -6.22
C LYS A 150 7.29 -13.68 -5.22
N GLY A 151 6.46 -13.82 -4.18
CA GLY A 151 6.71 -14.72 -3.05
C GLY A 151 7.96 -14.35 -2.27
N SER A 152 8.32 -13.06 -2.22
CA SER A 152 9.52 -12.58 -1.54
C SER A 152 9.35 -11.15 -1.04
N ILE A 153 9.88 -10.85 0.15
CA ILE A 153 9.98 -9.47 0.67
C ILE A 153 11.05 -8.64 -0.04
N ASN A 154 11.95 -9.27 -0.82
CA ASN A 154 13.00 -8.57 -1.56
C ASN A 154 12.44 -8.00 -2.88
N VAL A 155 11.55 -7.02 -2.77
CA VAL A 155 11.00 -6.25 -3.90
C VAL A 155 11.68 -4.89 -4.01
N GLY A 156 11.82 -4.39 -5.23
CA GLY A 156 12.32 -3.04 -5.48
C GLY A 156 11.32 -2.18 -6.24
N VAL A 157 11.66 -0.91 -6.42
CA VAL A 157 10.88 0.07 -7.21
C VAL A 157 10.41 -0.50 -8.55
N GLY A 158 11.28 -1.22 -9.26
CA GLY A 158 10.93 -1.80 -10.56
C GLY A 158 9.90 -2.94 -10.51
N ASP A 159 9.78 -3.64 -9.38
CA ASP A 159 8.73 -4.67 -9.20
C ASP A 159 7.38 -4.00 -8.93
N VAL A 160 7.37 -2.93 -8.12
CA VAL A 160 6.16 -2.16 -7.78
C VAL A 160 5.59 -1.42 -8.98
N LEU A 161 6.44 -0.75 -9.75
CA LEU A 161 6.02 0.04 -10.93
C LEU A 161 5.58 -0.81 -12.12
N LYS A 162 5.86 -2.12 -12.15
CA LYS A 162 5.33 -3.03 -13.18
C LYS A 162 3.86 -3.39 -12.96
N ASN A 163 3.43 -3.31 -11.70
CA ASN A 163 2.08 -3.68 -11.30
C ASN A 163 1.12 -2.50 -11.29
N ASN A 164 1.64 -1.26 -11.25
CA ASN A 164 0.91 0.00 -11.33
C ASN A 164 0.39 0.27 -12.76
#